data_AF-A0A7K9E981-F1
#
_entry.id   AF-A0A7K9E981-F1
#
_cell.length_a   1.000
_cell.length_b   1.000
_cell.length_c   1.000
_cell.angle_alpha   90.00
_cell.angle_beta   90.00
_cell.angle_gamma   90.00
#
_symmetry.space_group_name_H-M   'P 1'
#
loop_
_entity.id
_entity.type
_entity.pdbx_description
1 polymer ?
#
loop_
_entity_poly.entity_id
_entity_poly.type
_entity_poly.pdbx_seq_one_letter_code
_entity_poly.pdbx_strand_id
1 'polypeptide(L)'
;QELGTLGFECTLEELDLEDITKNQINTITACTSVDPRVKNNPNQPNTAEVSASYFDGTSKCLEGIYEDLNVYRAELENFSDQKVLATIDELMQVSFC
;
A
#
# COMPACT_ATOMS: atom_id res chain seq x y z
N GLN A 1 -17.46 20.33 -5.34
CA GLN A 1 -16.12 20.56 -4.75
C GLN A 1 -15.34 19.31 -5.07
N GLU A 2 -14.51 19.37 -6.11
CA GLU A 2 -13.75 18.24 -6.60
C GLU A 2 -12.68 17.88 -5.58
N LEU A 3 -12.73 16.64 -5.11
CA LEU A 3 -11.74 16.08 -4.20
C LEU A 3 -10.47 15.80 -5.01
N GLY A 4 -9.45 16.62 -4.78
CA GLY A 4 -8.08 16.14 -4.58
C GLY A 4 -7.39 15.52 -5.78
N THR A 5 -6.95 16.35 -6.71
CA THR A 5 -5.61 16.19 -7.27
C THR A 5 -4.77 17.32 -6.68
N LEU A 6 -3.79 16.97 -5.84
CA LEU A 6 -2.61 17.82 -5.61
C LEU A 6 -2.23 18.38 -6.98
N GLY A 7 -2.15 19.71 -7.15
CA GLY A 7 -2.13 20.44 -8.43
C GLY A 7 -0.99 20.10 -9.41
N PHE A 8 -0.88 18.83 -9.76
CA PHE A 8 0.03 18.17 -10.67
C PHE A 8 -0.86 17.48 -11.69
N GLU A 9 -0.92 18.07 -12.89
CA GLU A 9 -1.66 17.51 -14.02
C GLU A 9 -0.71 16.54 -14.73
N CYS A 10 -0.46 15.37 -14.13
CA CYS A 10 0.32 14.31 -14.77
C CYS A 10 -0.59 13.47 -15.67
N THR A 11 -0.19 13.26 -16.92
CA THR A 11 -0.84 12.32 -17.83
C THR A 11 -0.36 10.89 -17.58
N LEU A 12 -1.12 9.87 -18.00
CA LEU A 12 -0.71 8.46 -17.92
C LEU A 12 0.61 8.18 -18.66
N GLU A 13 0.97 9.02 -19.63
CA GLU A 13 2.21 8.93 -20.39
C GLU A 13 3.42 9.49 -19.62
N GLU A 14 3.18 10.37 -18.66
CA GLU A 14 4.19 10.96 -17.77
C GLU A 14 4.33 10.20 -16.44
N LEU A 15 3.39 9.30 -16.15
CA LEU A 15 3.42 8.47 -14.96
C LEU A 15 4.37 7.29 -15.17
N ASP A 16 5.45 7.26 -14.38
CA ASP A 16 6.21 6.04 -14.19
C ASP A 16 5.36 5.05 -13.39
N LEU A 17 4.94 3.97 -14.04
CA LEU A 17 4.15 2.89 -13.44
C LEU A 17 5.02 1.83 -12.77
N GLU A 18 6.34 2.04 -12.75
CA GLU A 18 7.25 1.14 -12.05
C GLU A 18 7.00 1.17 -10.54
N ASP A 19 6.67 0.00 -10.00
CA ASP A 19 6.58 -0.20 -8.57
C ASP A 19 7.99 -0.21 -7.96
N ILE A 20 8.31 0.86 -7.22
CA ILE A 20 9.61 1.04 -6.56
C ILE A 20 9.81 0.06 -5.39
N THR A 21 8.76 -0.59 -4.88
CA THR A 21 8.84 -1.55 -3.78
C THR A 21 8.81 -3.01 -4.26
N LYS A 22 8.77 -3.25 -5.58
CA LYS A 22 8.67 -4.58 -6.21
C LYS A 22 9.70 -5.64 -5.75
N ASN A 23 10.84 -5.21 -5.21
CA ASN A 23 11.91 -6.09 -4.73
C ASN A 23 11.77 -6.50 -3.25
N GLN A 24 10.75 -5.98 -2.56
CA GLN A 24 10.46 -6.25 -1.16
C GLN A 24 9.32 -7.27 -1.03
N ILE A 25 8.78 -7.42 0.18
CA ILE A 25 7.56 -8.20 0.40
C ILE A 25 6.48 -7.67 -0.55
N ASN A 26 5.79 -8.57 -1.26
CA ASN A 26 4.64 -8.18 -2.05
C ASN A 26 3.48 -7.84 -1.09
N THR A 27 3.45 -6.59 -0.62
CA THR A 27 2.51 -6.09 0.38
C THR A 27 1.07 -6.30 -0.04
N ILE A 28 0.76 -6.13 -1.33
CA ILE A 28 -0.58 -6.40 -1.88
C ILE A 28 -1.00 -7.85 -1.60
N THR A 29 -0.13 -8.81 -1.90
CA THR A 29 -0.41 -10.24 -1.66
C THR A 29 -0.44 -10.56 -0.17
N ALA A 30 0.43 -9.95 0.63
CA ALA A 30 0.48 -10.15 2.08
C ALA A 30 -0.77 -9.59 2.79
N CYS A 31 -1.30 -8.47 2.31
CA CYS A 31 -2.46 -7.78 2.87
C CYS A 31 -3.81 -8.24 2.29
N THR A 32 -3.80 -9.00 1.19
CA THR A 32 -5.02 -9.57 0.62
C THR A 32 -5.23 -10.99 1.15
N SER A 33 -6.22 -11.14 2.03
CA SER A 33 -6.72 -12.44 2.46
C SER A 33 -7.41 -13.11 1.27
N VAL A 34 -6.72 -13.96 0.52
CA VAL A 34 -7.43 -14.89 -0.37
C VAL A 34 -8.02 -15.98 0.54
N ASP A 35 -9.28 -15.83 0.94
CA ASP A 35 -9.99 -16.90 1.62
C ASP A 35 -9.86 -18.18 0.77
N PRO A 36 -9.23 -19.25 1.26
CA PRO A 36 -9.10 -20.51 0.52
C PRO A 36 -10.45 -21.11 0.12
N ARG A 37 -11.56 -20.71 0.78
CA ARG A 37 -12.94 -21.08 0.46
C ARG A 37 -13.50 -20.33 -0.76
N VAL A 38 -12.88 -19.22 -1.15
CA VAL A 38 -13.16 -18.45 -2.39
C VAL A 38 -12.40 -19.03 -3.58
N LYS A 39 -11.82 -20.23 -3.45
CA LYS A 39 -11.47 -21.03 -4.62
C LYS A 39 -12.73 -21.75 -5.12
N ASN A 40 -13.14 -21.37 -6.33
CA ASN A 40 -14.02 -22.09 -7.27
C ASN A 40 -15.49 -21.61 -7.40
N ASN A 41 -15.73 -20.35 -7.78
CA ASN A 41 -16.96 -20.06 -8.51
C ASN A 41 -16.71 -18.99 -9.60
N PRO A 42 -16.89 -19.29 -10.91
CA PRO A 42 -16.54 -18.38 -12.00
C PRO A 42 -17.37 -17.08 -12.08
N ASN A 43 -18.39 -16.93 -11.24
CA ASN A 43 -19.39 -15.85 -11.32
C ASN A 43 -19.42 -14.95 -10.07
N GLN A 44 -18.45 -15.04 -9.15
CA GLN A 44 -18.45 -14.20 -7.95
C GLN A 44 -17.61 -12.93 -8.19
N PRO A 45 -18.12 -11.73 -7.85
CA PRO A 45 -17.33 -10.52 -7.92
C PRO A 45 -16.08 -10.68 -7.04
N ASN A 46 -14.96 -10.26 -7.59
CA ASN A 46 -13.63 -10.17 -6.98
C ASN A 46 -13.58 -9.11 -5.87
N THR A 47 -14.47 -9.20 -4.89
CA THR A 47 -14.39 -8.41 -3.65
C THR A 47 -13.57 -9.24 -2.67
N ALA A 48 -12.24 -9.06 -2.73
CA ALA A 48 -11.35 -9.54 -1.68
C ALA A 48 -11.72 -8.82 -0.39
N GLU A 49 -12.48 -9.47 0.49
CA GLU A 49 -12.74 -8.95 1.83
C GLU A 49 -11.47 -9.13 2.67
N VAL A 50 -10.89 -8.00 3.11
CA VAL A 50 -9.78 -7.98 4.06
C VAL A 50 -10.31 -8.54 5.38
N SER A 51 -10.05 -9.82 5.65
CA SER A 51 -10.44 -10.46 6.90
C SER A 51 -9.27 -10.39 7.87
N ALA A 52 -9.47 -9.69 8.99
CA ALA A 52 -8.46 -9.46 10.04
C ALA A 52 -8.02 -10.74 10.79
N SER A 53 -8.37 -11.94 10.31
CA SER A 53 -8.33 -13.19 11.09
C SER A 53 -7.24 -14.19 10.69
N TYR A 54 -6.24 -13.81 9.89
CA TYR A 54 -5.03 -14.62 9.69
C TYR A 54 -3.81 -13.94 10.32
N PHE A 55 -3.46 -14.36 11.53
CA PHE A 55 -2.40 -13.76 12.37
C PHE A 55 -1.02 -13.68 11.68
N ASP A 56 -0.68 -14.62 10.77
CA ASP A 56 0.55 -14.57 9.95
C ASP A 56 0.42 -13.66 8.71
N GLY A 57 -0.80 -13.52 8.17
CA GLY A 57 -1.07 -12.60 7.06
C GLY A 57 -1.05 -11.14 7.53
N THR A 58 -1.58 -10.88 8.73
CA THR A 58 -1.52 -9.55 9.35
C THR A 58 -0.09 -9.14 9.67
N SER A 59 0.76 -10.02 10.23
CA SER A 59 2.15 -9.64 10.53
C SER A 59 2.98 -9.34 9.28
N LYS A 60 2.89 -10.17 8.23
CA LYS A 60 3.61 -9.94 6.97
C LYS A 60 3.04 -8.77 6.16
N CYS A 61 1.74 -8.53 6.24
CA CYS A 61 1.11 -7.34 5.66
C CYS A 61 1.66 -6.08 6.30
N LEU A 62 1.71 -6.04 7.64
CA LEU A 62 2.22 -4.89 8.38
C LEU A 62 3.73 -4.69 8.17
N GLU A 63 4.49 -5.79 8.11
CA GLU A 63 5.91 -5.77 7.73
C GLU A 63 6.10 -5.16 6.34
N GLY A 64 5.34 -5.64 5.33
CA GLY A 64 5.38 -5.09 3.97
C GLY A 64 5.00 -3.61 3.90
N ILE A 65 3.94 -3.19 4.60
CA ILE A 65 3.56 -1.77 4.70
C ILE A 65 4.71 -0.94 5.27
N TYR A 66 5.38 -1.43 6.32
CA TYR A 66 6.50 -0.72 6.93
C TYR A 66 7.70 -0.61 5.99
N GLU A 67 8.04 -1.69 5.26
CA GLU A 67 9.11 -1.67 4.27
C GLU A 67 8.79 -0.71 3.11
N ASP A 68 7.56 -0.74 2.59
CA ASP A 68 7.09 0.16 1.53
C ASP A 68 7.21 1.63 1.96
N LEU A 69 6.77 1.96 3.17
CA LEU A 69 6.86 3.32 3.72
C LEU A 69 8.30 3.80 3.82
N ASN A 70 9.27 2.94 4.15
CA ASN A 70 10.68 3.32 4.15
C ASN A 70 11.20 3.68 2.75
N VAL A 71 10.79 2.94 1.72
CA VAL A 71 11.18 3.22 0.33
C VAL A 71 10.58 4.55 -0.13
N TYR A 72 9.27 4.75 0.06
CA TYR A 72 8.63 6.03 -0.27
C TYR A 72 9.25 7.20 0.49
N ARG A 73 9.61 6.99 1.76
CA ARG A 73 10.26 8.01 2.58
C ARG A 73 11.64 8.41 2.06
N ALA A 74 12.42 7.45 1.54
CA ALA A 74 13.72 7.71 0.94
C ALA A 74 13.58 8.42 -0.43
N GLU A 75 12.65 7.97 -1.27
CA GLU A 75 12.40 8.57 -2.59
C GLU A 75 11.90 10.02 -2.47
N LEU A 76 11.09 10.30 -1.45
CA LEU A 76 10.52 11.61 -1.17
C LEU A 76 11.41 12.51 -0.30
N GLU A 77 12.66 12.12 0.03
CA GLU A 77 13.51 12.88 0.97
C GLU A 77 13.65 14.38 0.61
N ASN A 78 13.68 14.68 -0.69
CA ASN A 78 13.81 16.05 -1.20
C ASN A 78 12.46 16.66 -1.64
N PHE A 79 11.35 16.03 -1.28
CA PHE A 79 10.01 16.49 -1.66
C PHE A 79 9.63 17.76 -0.89
N SER A 80 9.04 18.72 -1.60
CA SER A 80 8.73 20.04 -1.04
C SER A 80 7.57 20.04 -0.05
N ASP A 81 6.65 19.08 -0.15
CA ASP A 81 5.52 18.96 0.77
C ASP A 81 5.91 18.20 2.05
N GLN A 82 6.23 18.96 3.08
CA GLN A 82 6.59 18.44 4.39
C GLN A 82 5.43 17.73 5.10
N LYS A 83 4.15 17.98 4.71
CA LYS A 83 3.01 17.29 5.33
C LYS A 83 2.95 15.83 4.91
N VAL A 84 3.30 15.54 3.66
CA VAL A 84 3.35 14.16 3.15
C VAL A 84 4.43 13.38 3.89
N LEU A 85 5.62 13.97 4.05
CA LEU A 85 6.73 13.36 4.80
C LEU A 85 6.37 13.11 6.27
N ALA A 86 5.77 14.09 6.93
CA ALA A 86 5.31 13.94 8.31
C ALA A 86 4.24 12.84 8.45
N THR A 87 3.34 12.71 7.48
CA THR A 87 2.31 11.65 7.48
C THR A 87 2.94 10.27 7.34
N ILE A 88 3.95 10.12 6.48
CA ILE A 88 4.71 8.86 6.35
C ILE A 88 5.42 8.53 7.68
N ASP A 89 6.07 9.52 8.29
CA ASP A 89 6.75 9.35 9.59
C ASP A 89 5.76 8.95 10.70
N GLU A 90 4.57 9.53 10.73
CA GLU A 90 3.50 9.15 11.65
C GLU A 90 3.03 7.71 11.43
N LEU A 91 2.77 7.31 10.18
CA LEU A 91 2.35 5.95 9.84
C LEU A 91 3.41 4.90 10.22
N MET A 92 4.70 5.23 10.11
CA MET A 92 5.80 4.37 10.55
C MET A 92 5.91 4.27 12.07
N GLN A 93 5.48 5.30 12.81
CA GLN A 93 5.50 5.31 14.28
C GLN A 93 4.30 4.61 14.92
N VAL A 94 3.20 4.41 14.18
CA VAL A 94 2.06 3.63 14.68
C VAL A 94 2.51 2.18 14.81
N SER A 95 2.96 1.81 16.00
CA SER A 95 3.25 0.44 16.37
C SER A 95 1.94 -0.36 16.35
N PHE A 96 1.79 -1.23 15.36
CA PHE A 96 0.71 -2.20 15.29
C PHE A 96 0.94 -3.26 16.40
N CYS A 97 0.34 -3.05 17.57
CA CYS A 97 0.36 -3.98 18.71
C CYS A 97 -0.63 -5.14 18.54
#